data_AF-A0A453EKA3-F1
#
_entry.id   AF-A0A453EKA3-F1
#
_cell.length_a   1.000
_cell.length_b   1.000
_cell.length_c   1.000
_cell.angle_alpha   90.00
_cell.angle_beta   90.00
_cell.angle_gamma   90.00
#
_symmetry.space_group_name_H-M   'P 1'
#
loop_
_entity.id
_entity.type
_entity.pdbx_description
1 polymer ?
#
loop_
_entity_poly.entity_id
_entity_poly.type
_entity_poly.pdbx_seq_one_letter_code
_entity_poly.pdbx_strand_id
1 'polypeptide(L)'
;MLVKSGKTEKEAQQTLKGTFSEDKNELLSQQFQVNYEDEPAMFRKGSSVYRDKVETKVKTDDYGNPIKRIRLAITVSNLDIIGPEFWGKHQYILQEGKYRYEYVKKFDDIRRLPCCNWIVVRISACQFDKFSLIHSFDKPNDETALSLMNASASLMMEQFPDIIFGYGFSNEYSFVFQENTELYQRNERLILSSCSSWFTSFYMMKWKEYFPSKELVQPPKFEAEVLCYPKPKIVCDYLSWRQAECHNRNQYNTCFWMLVKSGEDENKANEILKGTLSKDKNELLFQRFQMNYNNEPAMFRKGSCTYRQKVKVSEDVVRDGWDVAVTHVDMGPDFWRKHIYIFDK
;
A
#
# COMPACT_ATOMS: atom_id res chain seq x y z
N MET A 1 15.07 23.33 -21.14
CA MET A 1 15.66 24.58 -21.68
C MET A 1 14.73 25.26 -22.66
N LEU A 2 14.19 24.56 -23.68
CA LEU A 2 13.20 25.12 -24.62
C LEU A 2 11.98 25.81 -23.95
N VAL A 3 11.44 25.23 -22.88
CA VAL A 3 10.34 25.88 -22.12
C VAL A 3 10.83 27.13 -21.39
N LYS A 4 12.05 27.07 -20.83
CA LYS A 4 12.70 28.22 -20.17
C LYS A 4 13.04 29.35 -21.15
N SER A 5 13.21 29.04 -22.44
CA SER A 5 13.40 30.01 -23.51
C SER A 5 12.09 30.49 -24.15
N GLY A 6 10.94 30.24 -23.52
CA GLY A 6 9.65 30.82 -23.90
C GLY A 6 8.72 29.91 -24.72
N LYS A 7 9.09 28.66 -25.04
CA LYS A 7 8.15 27.71 -25.67
C LYS A 7 7.17 27.15 -24.65
N THR A 8 5.96 26.81 -25.07
CA THR A 8 5.05 25.98 -24.26
C THR A 8 5.57 24.53 -24.18
N GLU A 9 5.14 23.77 -23.18
CA GLU A 9 5.53 22.36 -23.04
C GLU A 9 5.17 21.52 -24.28
N LYS A 10 4.01 21.77 -24.87
CA LYS A 10 3.52 21.08 -26.06
C LYS A 10 4.40 21.36 -27.29
N GLU A 11 4.78 22.62 -27.51
CA GLU A 11 5.68 23.02 -28.60
C GLU A 11 7.10 22.47 -28.41
N ALA A 12 7.60 22.46 -27.17
CA ALA A 12 8.88 21.88 -26.85
C ALA A 12 8.90 20.37 -27.12
N GLN A 13 7.86 19.64 -26.68
CA GLN A 13 7.71 18.21 -26.96
C GLN A 13 7.63 17.93 -28.47
N GLN A 14 6.87 18.74 -29.21
CA GLN A 14 6.74 18.58 -30.66
C GLN A 14 8.06 18.88 -31.40
N THR A 15 8.83 19.87 -30.94
CA THR A 15 10.17 20.18 -31.46
C THR A 15 11.13 18.99 -31.27
N LEU A 16 11.07 18.32 -30.12
CA LEU A 16 11.95 17.20 -29.79
C LEU A 16 11.45 15.87 -30.36
N LYS A 17 10.21 15.80 -30.82
CA LYS A 17 9.60 14.56 -31.29
C LYS A 17 10.29 14.08 -32.57
N GLY A 18 10.73 12.82 -32.58
CA GLY A 18 11.40 12.21 -33.74
C GLY A 18 12.88 12.55 -33.90
N THR A 19 13.45 13.36 -32.99
CA THR A 19 14.89 13.68 -32.99
C THR A 19 15.71 12.60 -32.27
N PHE A 20 16.93 12.37 -32.75
CA PHE A 20 17.91 11.47 -32.16
C PHE A 20 18.76 12.17 -31.10
N SER A 21 19.62 11.42 -30.41
CA SER A 21 20.49 11.97 -29.36
C SER A 21 21.47 13.01 -29.89
N GLU A 22 21.97 12.84 -31.12
CA GLU A 22 22.88 13.79 -31.78
C GLU A 22 22.18 15.13 -32.02
N ASP A 23 20.99 15.12 -32.64
CA ASP A 23 20.17 16.32 -32.87
C ASP A 23 19.90 17.09 -31.56
N LYS A 24 19.66 16.37 -30.46
CA LYS A 24 19.39 16.97 -29.14
C LYS A 24 20.65 17.57 -28.54
N ASN A 25 21.79 16.91 -28.67
CA ASN A 25 23.08 17.43 -28.19
C ASN A 25 23.51 18.66 -29.01
N GLU A 26 23.28 18.65 -30.32
CA GLU A 26 23.50 19.82 -31.18
C GLU A 26 22.60 20.98 -30.78
N LEU A 27 21.31 20.73 -30.53
CA LEU A 27 20.37 21.73 -30.03
C LEU A 27 20.80 22.31 -28.68
N LEU A 28 21.29 21.48 -27.75
CA LEU A 28 21.83 21.92 -26.46
C LEU A 28 23.07 22.80 -26.62
N SER A 29 23.99 22.38 -27.49
CA SER A 29 25.24 23.10 -27.74
C SER A 29 24.98 24.44 -28.45
N GLN A 30 24.23 24.45 -29.55
CA GLN A 30 24.03 25.64 -30.37
C GLN A 30 23.10 26.67 -29.73
N GLN A 31 21.98 26.23 -29.16
CA GLN A 31 20.96 27.16 -28.64
C GLN A 31 21.17 27.54 -27.18
N PHE A 32 21.81 26.67 -26.40
CA PHE A 32 21.93 26.84 -24.96
C PHE A 32 23.38 26.85 -24.46
N GLN A 33 24.37 26.67 -25.35
CA GLN A 33 25.79 26.59 -24.98
C GLN A 33 26.06 25.52 -23.92
N VAL A 34 25.24 24.47 -23.91
CA VAL A 34 25.38 23.34 -22.99
C VAL A 34 25.98 22.16 -23.75
N ASN A 35 27.15 21.73 -23.33
CA ASN A 35 27.70 20.46 -23.74
C ASN A 35 27.19 19.36 -22.79
N TYR A 36 26.36 18.47 -23.31
CA TYR A 36 25.80 17.39 -22.51
C TYR A 36 26.87 16.49 -21.90
N GLU A 37 28.04 16.32 -22.53
CA GLU A 37 29.11 15.46 -21.97
C GLU A 37 29.77 16.02 -20.71
N ASP A 38 29.68 17.33 -20.49
CA ASP A 38 30.24 18.01 -19.32
C ASP A 38 29.31 17.95 -18.10
N GLU A 39 28.05 17.52 -18.30
CA GLU A 39 27.10 17.32 -17.20
C GLU A 39 27.59 16.21 -16.24
N PRO A 40 27.33 16.34 -14.93
CA PRO A 40 27.64 15.32 -13.95
C PRO A 40 27.15 13.93 -14.38
N ALA A 41 28.02 12.92 -14.24
CA ALA A 41 27.74 11.56 -14.69
C ALA A 41 26.43 11.00 -14.09
N MET A 42 26.03 11.44 -12.89
CA MET A 42 24.75 11.07 -12.28
C MET A 42 23.52 11.44 -13.13
N PHE A 43 23.57 12.54 -13.89
CA PHE A 43 22.50 12.94 -14.79
C PHE A 43 22.57 12.23 -16.14
N ARG A 44 23.78 11.83 -16.56
CA ARG A 44 24.01 11.23 -17.89
C ARG A 44 23.91 9.70 -17.90
N LYS A 45 24.36 9.07 -16.83
CA LYS A 45 24.53 7.61 -16.69
C LYS A 45 23.64 7.01 -15.59
N GLY A 46 22.98 7.85 -14.79
CA GLY A 46 22.14 7.42 -13.67
C GLY A 46 22.94 6.98 -12.45
N SER A 47 22.27 6.35 -11.48
CA SER A 47 22.88 5.84 -10.25
C SER A 47 22.78 4.33 -10.19
N SER A 48 23.91 3.66 -9.93
CA SER A 48 24.00 2.23 -9.73
C SER A 48 24.42 1.93 -8.29
N VAL A 49 23.74 0.99 -7.65
CA VAL A 49 24.06 0.52 -6.29
C VAL A 49 24.39 -0.97 -6.37
N TYR A 50 25.62 -1.32 -5.99
CA TYR A 50 26.09 -2.70 -6.01
C TYR A 50 27.05 -2.96 -4.85
N ARG A 51 27.39 -4.22 -4.62
CA ARG A 51 28.39 -4.59 -3.62
C ARG A 51 29.75 -4.69 -4.31
N ASP A 52 30.70 -3.83 -3.96
CA ASP A 52 32.06 -3.86 -4.51
C ASP A 52 33.06 -4.53 -3.54
N LYS A 53 34.13 -5.11 -4.09
CA LYS A 53 35.21 -5.70 -3.30
C LYS A 53 36.13 -4.60 -2.80
N VAL A 54 36.03 -4.28 -1.51
CA VAL A 54 36.88 -3.26 -0.86
C VAL A 54 37.87 -3.93 0.09
N GLU A 55 39.14 -3.54 -0.01
CA GLU A 55 40.16 -3.93 0.97
C GLU A 55 39.98 -3.15 2.27
N THR A 56 39.66 -3.84 3.36
CA THR A 56 39.58 -3.25 4.69
C THR A 56 40.74 -3.74 5.55
N LYS A 57 41.43 -2.83 6.25
CA LYS A 57 42.39 -3.20 7.31
C LYS A 57 41.61 -3.76 8.50
N VAL A 58 41.89 -5.00 8.88
CA VAL A 58 41.14 -5.69 9.95
C VAL A 58 41.93 -5.73 11.25
N LYS A 59 43.25 -5.96 11.16
CA LYS A 59 44.19 -5.99 12.30
C LYS A 59 45.58 -5.56 11.82
N THR A 60 46.46 -5.29 12.76
CA THR A 60 47.91 -5.16 12.50
C THR A 60 48.58 -6.41 13.05
N ASP A 61 49.52 -7.00 12.32
CA ASP A 61 50.30 -8.13 12.81
C ASP A 61 51.31 -7.69 13.90
N ASP A 62 51.97 -8.66 14.52
CA ASP A 62 52.92 -8.43 15.62
C ASP A 62 54.18 -7.64 15.19
N TYR A 63 54.35 -7.39 13.89
CA TYR A 63 55.44 -6.63 13.29
C TYR A 63 54.98 -5.25 12.76
N GLY A 64 53.73 -4.86 13.00
CA GLY A 64 53.21 -3.56 12.57
C GLY A 64 52.65 -3.53 11.13
N ASN A 65 52.57 -4.65 10.43
CA ASN A 65 52.00 -4.71 9.08
C ASN A 65 50.47 -4.86 9.11
N PRO A 66 49.73 -4.12 8.27
CA PRO A 66 48.28 -4.20 8.23
C PRO A 66 47.78 -5.48 7.55
N ILE A 67 47.03 -6.31 8.29
CA ILE A 67 46.27 -7.46 7.75
C ILE A 67 45.01 -6.93 7.07
N LYS A 68 44.97 -7.05 5.73
CA LYS A 68 43.83 -6.66 4.91
C LYS A 68 42.92 -7.86 4.64
N ARG A 69 41.60 -7.67 4.73
CA ARG A 69 40.61 -8.60 4.14
C ARG A 69 39.79 -7.88 3.10
N ILE A 70 39.50 -8.60 2.02
CA ILE A 70 38.53 -8.15 1.02
C ILE A 70 37.13 -8.44 1.58
N ARG A 71 36.27 -7.42 1.60
CA ARG A 71 34.85 -7.55 1.93
C ARG A 71 34.01 -6.90 0.85
N LEU A 72 32.76 -7.34 0.75
CA LEU A 72 31.76 -6.73 -0.11
C LEU A 72 31.14 -5.52 0.61
N ALA A 73 31.45 -4.31 0.16
CA ALA A 73 30.87 -3.07 0.67
C ALA A 73 29.84 -2.52 -0.32
N ILE A 74 28.78 -1.88 0.18
CA ILE A 74 27.80 -1.22 -0.70
C ILE A 74 28.48 0.02 -1.31
N THR A 75 28.53 0.06 -2.63
CA THR A 75 29.10 1.16 -3.42
C THR A 75 28.01 1.77 -4.28
N VAL A 76 27.97 3.10 -4.31
CA VAL A 76 27.14 3.88 -5.24
C VAL A 76 28.06 4.46 -6.30
N SER A 77 27.73 4.26 -7.57
CA SER A 77 28.50 4.83 -8.67
C SER A 77 27.59 5.36 -9.78
N ASN A 78 28.13 6.28 -10.59
CA ASN A 78 27.46 6.87 -11.74
C ASN A 78 28.19 6.49 -13.03
N LEU A 79 28.50 5.20 -13.16
CA LEU A 79 29.28 4.65 -14.28
C LEU A 79 28.37 4.14 -15.39
N ASP A 80 28.94 4.01 -16.59
CA ASP A 80 28.27 3.39 -17.73
C ASP A 80 28.15 1.88 -17.52
N ILE A 81 26.94 1.43 -17.17
CA ILE A 81 26.61 0.01 -17.02
C ILE A 81 26.10 -0.63 -18.32
N ILE A 82 26.03 0.12 -19.42
CA ILE A 82 25.65 -0.43 -20.74
C ILE A 82 26.90 -1.02 -21.40
N GLY A 83 28.03 -0.32 -21.28
CA GLY A 83 29.32 -0.76 -21.79
C GLY A 83 29.87 -2.02 -21.09
N PRO A 84 30.77 -2.76 -21.76
CA PRO A 84 31.34 -3.99 -21.20
C PRO A 84 32.31 -3.74 -20.05
N GLU A 85 32.86 -2.52 -19.91
CA GLU A 85 33.89 -2.18 -18.93
C GLU A 85 33.41 -2.39 -17.49
N PHE A 86 32.22 -1.88 -17.15
CA PHE A 86 31.64 -2.07 -15.83
C PHE A 86 31.47 -3.55 -15.52
N TRP A 87 30.83 -4.31 -16.40
CA TRP A 87 30.59 -5.74 -16.18
C TRP A 87 31.87 -6.58 -16.21
N GLY A 88 32.88 -6.19 -16.99
CA GLY A 88 34.20 -6.81 -17.01
C GLY A 88 34.96 -6.61 -15.69
N LYS A 89 34.89 -5.41 -15.10
CA LYS A 89 35.48 -5.14 -13.78
C LYS A 89 34.71 -5.81 -12.63
N HIS A 90 33.41 -6.03 -12.81
CA HIS A 90 32.52 -6.56 -11.78
C HIS A 90 31.87 -7.89 -12.18
N GLN A 91 32.64 -8.81 -12.79
CA GLN A 91 32.17 -10.14 -13.21
C GLN A 91 31.56 -11.00 -12.09
N TYR A 92 31.82 -10.64 -10.83
CA TYR A 92 31.25 -11.33 -9.68
C TYR A 92 29.82 -10.87 -9.33
N ILE A 93 29.32 -9.78 -9.93
CA ILE A 93 27.93 -9.32 -9.72
C ILE A 93 26.95 -10.24 -10.46
N LEU A 94 27.29 -10.64 -11.69
CA LEU A 94 26.51 -11.55 -12.53
C LEU A 94 27.46 -12.62 -13.09
N GLN A 95 27.21 -13.88 -12.80
CA GLN A 95 28.01 -14.99 -13.37
C GLN A 95 27.93 -14.95 -14.92
N GLU A 96 29.07 -15.21 -15.59
CA GLU A 96 29.41 -14.79 -16.96
C GLU A 96 28.36 -14.97 -18.09
N GLY A 97 28.29 -13.99 -19.00
CA GLY A 97 27.61 -14.12 -20.31
C GLY A 97 27.82 -12.92 -21.25
N LYS A 98 27.53 -13.07 -22.56
CA LYS A 98 27.49 -11.94 -23.53
C LYS A 98 26.17 -11.18 -23.38
N TYR A 99 26.23 -9.87 -23.15
CA TYR A 99 25.08 -9.08 -22.75
C TYR A 99 24.40 -8.37 -23.93
N ARG A 100 23.10 -8.63 -24.12
CA ARG A 100 22.18 -7.81 -24.93
C ARG A 100 21.00 -7.46 -24.02
N TYR A 101 20.55 -6.22 -23.93
CA TYR A 101 19.54 -5.84 -22.92
C TYR A 101 18.10 -5.90 -23.46
N GLU A 102 17.92 -5.84 -24.78
CA GLU A 102 16.60 -5.75 -25.41
C GLU A 102 15.76 -7.01 -25.25
N TYR A 103 16.39 -8.20 -25.19
CA TYR A 103 15.68 -9.47 -25.06
C TYR A 103 15.03 -9.63 -23.67
N VAL A 104 15.49 -8.89 -22.66
CA VAL A 104 14.95 -8.97 -21.29
C VAL A 104 13.47 -8.57 -21.26
N LYS A 105 13.06 -7.62 -22.12
CA LYS A 105 11.64 -7.23 -22.27
C LYS A 105 10.73 -8.39 -22.69
N LYS A 106 11.27 -9.44 -23.32
CA LYS A 106 10.50 -10.63 -23.72
C LYS A 106 10.15 -11.53 -22.54
N PHE A 107 10.80 -11.38 -21.38
CA PHE A 107 10.45 -12.09 -20.15
C PHE A 107 9.43 -11.34 -19.29
N ASP A 108 8.94 -10.19 -19.74
CA ASP A 108 7.92 -9.44 -19.01
C ASP A 108 6.56 -10.15 -19.14
N ASP A 109 6.29 -11.05 -18.21
CA ASP A 109 5.01 -11.75 -18.10
C ASP A 109 3.97 -10.83 -17.44
N ILE A 110 3.28 -10.07 -18.29
CA ILE A 110 2.22 -9.13 -17.88
C ILE A 110 0.91 -9.90 -17.72
N ARG A 111 0.60 -10.30 -16.47
CA ARG A 111 -0.72 -10.82 -16.11
C ARG A 111 -1.74 -9.69 -16.06
N ARG A 112 -2.72 -9.74 -16.96
CA ARG A 112 -3.88 -8.85 -16.99
C ARG A 112 -5.09 -9.53 -16.36
N LEU A 113 -5.83 -8.78 -15.55
CA LEU A 113 -7.06 -9.26 -14.92
C LEU A 113 -8.19 -9.34 -15.96
N PRO A 114 -9.10 -10.33 -15.87
CA PRO A 114 -10.19 -10.52 -16.84
C PRO A 114 -11.03 -9.25 -17.01
N CYS A 115 -11.43 -8.94 -18.25
CA CYS A 115 -12.37 -7.86 -18.55
C CYS A 115 -13.78 -8.20 -18.00
N CYS A 116 -14.61 -7.16 -17.78
CA CYS A 116 -15.98 -7.30 -17.26
C CYS A 116 -16.06 -8.05 -15.92
N ASN A 117 -15.01 -7.92 -15.11
CA ASN A 117 -14.99 -8.40 -13.73
C ASN A 117 -14.80 -7.22 -12.80
N TRP A 118 -15.54 -7.23 -11.70
CA TRP A 118 -15.30 -6.41 -10.53
C TRP A 118 -13.97 -6.82 -9.91
N ILE A 119 -13.09 -5.84 -9.70
CA ILE A 119 -11.80 -6.06 -9.05
C ILE A 119 -11.96 -5.69 -7.58
N VAL A 120 -11.60 -6.62 -6.69
CA VAL A 120 -11.48 -6.34 -5.26
C VAL A 120 -10.02 -6.46 -4.87
N VAL A 121 -9.43 -5.38 -4.36
CA VAL A 121 -8.07 -5.38 -3.80
C VAL A 121 -8.20 -5.41 -2.28
N ARG A 122 -7.81 -6.52 -1.65
CA ARG A 122 -7.74 -6.62 -0.18
C ARG A 122 -6.32 -6.32 0.27
N ILE A 123 -6.19 -5.32 1.13
CA ILE A 123 -4.95 -4.90 1.75
C ILE A 123 -4.96 -5.34 3.21
N SER A 124 -3.90 -5.98 3.69
CA SER A 124 -3.77 -6.41 5.09
C SER A 124 -2.39 -6.09 5.65
N ALA A 125 -2.33 -5.61 6.89
CA ALA A 125 -1.08 -5.28 7.55
C ALA A 125 -0.32 -6.56 7.94
N CYS A 126 0.95 -6.65 7.54
CA CYS A 126 1.83 -7.76 7.86
C CYS A 126 2.33 -7.66 9.30
N GLN A 127 2.42 -8.81 10.00
CA GLN A 127 2.93 -8.88 11.37
C GLN A 127 2.24 -7.88 12.32
N PHE A 128 0.94 -7.68 12.14
CA PHE A 128 0.18 -6.65 12.86
C PHE A 128 0.22 -6.83 14.37
N ASP A 129 0.28 -8.06 14.89
CA ASP A 129 0.40 -8.31 16.34
C ASP A 129 1.66 -7.66 16.91
N LYS A 130 2.80 -7.87 16.24
CA LYS A 130 4.07 -7.24 16.61
C LYS A 130 4.00 -5.72 16.47
N PHE A 131 3.43 -5.22 15.38
CA PHE A 131 3.28 -3.77 15.15
C PHE A 131 2.41 -3.12 16.24
N SER A 132 1.29 -3.76 16.60
CA SER A 132 0.35 -3.30 17.62
C SER A 132 0.99 -3.29 19.01
N LEU A 133 1.83 -4.28 19.32
CA LEU A 133 2.55 -4.36 20.59
C LEU A 133 3.59 -3.23 20.70
N ILE A 134 4.41 -3.04 19.66
CA ILE A 134 5.45 -1.99 19.62
C ILE A 134 4.85 -0.59 19.83
N HIS A 135 3.68 -0.32 19.26
CA HIS A 135 3.01 0.98 19.36
C HIS A 135 1.96 1.02 20.48
N SER A 136 1.91 -0.01 21.32
CA SER A 136 1.01 -0.13 22.49
C SER A 136 -0.43 0.21 22.13
N PHE A 137 -0.97 -0.50 21.13
CA PHE A 137 -2.37 -0.38 20.75
C PHE A 137 -3.27 -1.02 21.80
N ASP A 138 -4.41 -0.38 22.05
CA ASP A 138 -5.42 -0.89 22.96
C ASP A 138 -5.97 -2.25 22.48
N LYS A 139 -6.31 -3.08 23.46
CA LYS A 139 -6.91 -4.40 23.25
C LYS A 139 -8.28 -4.47 23.93
N PRO A 140 -9.32 -5.06 23.30
CA PRO A 140 -9.27 -5.80 22.02
C PRO A 140 -9.17 -4.91 20.78
N ASN A 141 -9.55 -3.65 20.86
CA ASN A 141 -9.58 -2.70 19.75
C ASN A 141 -8.94 -1.38 20.16
N ASP A 142 -8.24 -0.75 19.22
CA ASP A 142 -7.73 0.61 19.33
C ASP A 142 -8.49 1.50 18.35
N GLU A 143 -9.34 2.38 18.89
CA GLU A 143 -10.19 3.29 18.11
C GLU A 143 -9.37 4.22 17.23
N THR A 144 -8.22 4.68 17.74
CA THR A 144 -7.34 5.62 17.03
C THR A 144 -6.67 4.92 15.85
N ALA A 145 -6.20 3.70 16.03
CA ALA A 145 -5.61 2.89 14.97
C ALA A 145 -6.63 2.56 13.85
N LEU A 146 -7.87 2.22 14.22
CA LEU A 146 -8.94 1.96 13.26
C LEU A 146 -9.35 3.24 12.52
N SER A 147 -9.39 4.38 13.21
CA SER A 147 -9.67 5.67 12.59
C SER A 147 -8.57 6.07 11.59
N LEU A 148 -7.31 5.78 11.89
CA LEU A 148 -6.20 5.97 10.95
C LEU A 148 -6.32 5.07 9.71
N MET A 149 -6.74 3.80 9.87
CA MET A 149 -7.05 2.91 8.74
C MET A 149 -8.17 3.49 7.86
N ASN A 150 -9.22 4.03 8.48
CA ASN A 150 -10.35 4.65 7.76
C ASN A 150 -9.94 5.93 7.01
N ALA A 151 -9.09 6.75 7.62
CA ALA A 151 -8.55 7.94 6.96
C ALA A 151 -7.70 7.57 5.74
N SER A 152 -6.86 6.54 5.89
CA SER A 152 -6.05 6.00 4.79
C SER A 152 -6.92 5.46 3.66
N ALA A 153 -8.02 4.78 3.99
CA ALA A 153 -8.99 4.30 3.01
C ALA A 153 -9.76 5.42 2.30
N SER A 154 -10.04 6.52 3.00
CA SER A 154 -10.67 7.69 2.40
C SER A 154 -9.75 8.35 1.35
N LEU A 155 -8.47 8.51 1.70
CA LEU A 155 -7.44 8.99 0.77
C LEU A 155 -7.22 8.03 -0.41
N MET A 156 -7.33 6.71 -0.20
CA MET A 156 -7.33 5.75 -1.31
C MET A 156 -8.47 6.01 -2.29
N MET A 157 -9.68 6.24 -1.80
CA MET A 157 -10.80 6.56 -2.69
C MET A 157 -10.55 7.86 -3.45
N GLU A 158 -10.05 8.90 -2.79
CA GLU A 158 -9.66 10.15 -3.46
C GLU A 158 -8.61 9.94 -4.56
N GLN A 159 -7.56 9.16 -4.26
CA GLN A 159 -6.45 8.88 -5.17
C GLN A 159 -6.84 7.98 -6.35
N PHE A 160 -7.80 7.08 -6.14
CA PHE A 160 -8.27 6.13 -7.16
C PHE A 160 -9.79 6.32 -7.38
N PRO A 161 -10.18 7.21 -8.31
CA PRO A 161 -11.59 7.49 -8.61
C PRO A 161 -12.43 6.25 -8.95
N ASP A 162 -11.80 5.24 -9.55
CA ASP A 162 -12.39 3.96 -9.93
C ASP A 162 -12.78 3.08 -8.72
N ILE A 163 -12.28 3.37 -7.51
CA ILE A 163 -12.75 2.71 -6.29
C ILE A 163 -14.13 3.25 -5.94
N ILE A 164 -15.13 2.36 -5.97
CA ILE A 164 -16.53 2.69 -5.70
C ILE A 164 -16.92 2.43 -4.24
N PHE A 165 -16.24 1.49 -3.59
CA PHE A 165 -16.55 1.06 -2.23
C PHE A 165 -15.31 0.53 -1.52
N GLY A 166 -15.21 0.79 -0.22
CA GLY A 166 -14.21 0.23 0.68
C GLY A 166 -14.88 -0.39 1.90
N TYR A 167 -14.35 -1.51 2.38
CA TYR A 167 -14.74 -2.10 3.66
C TYR A 167 -13.50 -2.50 4.45
N GLY A 168 -13.40 -2.07 5.71
CA GLY A 168 -12.26 -2.41 6.56
C GLY A 168 -12.64 -2.75 7.99
N PHE A 169 -11.85 -3.61 8.60
CA PHE A 169 -11.90 -3.93 10.03
C PHE A 169 -10.54 -4.49 10.48
N SER A 170 -10.26 -4.44 11.79
CA SER A 170 -8.97 -4.90 12.33
C SER A 170 -7.78 -4.23 11.62
N ASN A 171 -7.00 -5.00 10.86
CA ASN A 171 -5.77 -4.60 10.21
C ASN A 171 -5.87 -4.73 8.68
N GLU A 172 -7.08 -4.74 8.13
CA GLU A 172 -7.31 -4.93 6.70
C GLU A 172 -8.38 -3.99 6.12
N TYR A 173 -8.31 -3.84 4.80
CA TYR A 173 -9.24 -3.07 4.00
C TYR A 173 -9.42 -3.69 2.61
N SER A 174 -10.66 -3.88 2.17
CA SER A 174 -11.02 -4.32 0.82
C SER A 174 -11.55 -3.15 0.01
N PHE A 175 -10.97 -2.90 -1.16
CA PHE A 175 -11.39 -1.87 -2.10
C PHE A 175 -12.00 -2.49 -3.35
N VAL A 176 -13.23 -2.12 -3.66
CA VAL A 176 -13.97 -2.54 -4.85
C VAL A 176 -13.81 -1.49 -5.93
N PHE A 177 -13.25 -1.89 -7.06
CA PHE A 177 -13.17 -1.06 -8.27
C PHE A 177 -14.39 -1.30 -9.16
N GLN A 178 -14.81 -0.25 -9.87
CA GLN A 178 -15.83 -0.34 -10.92
C GLN A 178 -15.49 -1.41 -11.97
N GLU A 179 -16.51 -2.09 -12.49
CA GLU A 179 -16.37 -3.22 -13.41
C GLU A 179 -15.54 -2.89 -14.66
N ASN A 180 -15.78 -1.70 -15.22
CA ASN A 180 -15.17 -1.19 -16.44
C ASN A 180 -13.81 -0.48 -16.22
N THR A 181 -13.19 -0.60 -15.04
CA THR A 181 -11.91 0.04 -14.78
C THR A 181 -10.82 -0.41 -15.77
N GLU A 182 -10.11 0.56 -16.33
CA GLU A 182 -8.93 0.35 -17.19
C GLU A 182 -7.63 0.75 -16.47
N LEU A 183 -7.69 0.87 -15.13
CA LEU A 183 -6.55 1.26 -14.30
C LEU A 183 -5.33 0.36 -14.61
N TYR A 184 -4.24 0.99 -15.04
CA TYR A 184 -3.02 0.33 -15.48
C TYR A 184 -3.23 -0.77 -16.54
N GLN A 185 -4.22 -0.63 -17.43
CA GLN A 185 -4.62 -1.65 -18.40
C GLN A 185 -4.91 -3.01 -17.74
N ARG A 186 -5.45 -2.96 -16.52
CA ARG A 186 -5.77 -4.12 -15.67
C ARG A 186 -4.55 -4.99 -15.35
N ASN A 187 -3.34 -4.42 -15.36
CA ASN A 187 -2.12 -5.11 -14.98
C ASN A 187 -2.13 -5.38 -13.46
N GLU A 188 -2.20 -6.66 -13.10
CA GLU A 188 -2.31 -7.10 -11.71
C GLU A 188 -1.17 -6.58 -10.83
N ARG A 189 0.07 -6.65 -11.30
CA ARG A 189 1.24 -6.24 -10.53
C ARG A 189 1.21 -4.76 -10.22
N LEU A 190 0.85 -3.93 -11.20
CA LEU A 190 0.76 -2.48 -11.04
C LEU A 190 -0.39 -2.09 -10.13
N ILE A 191 -1.56 -2.72 -10.24
CA ILE A 191 -2.70 -2.48 -9.34
C ILE A 191 -2.32 -2.82 -7.90
N LEU A 192 -1.79 -4.03 -7.66
CA LEU A 192 -1.43 -4.50 -6.32
C LEU A 192 -0.36 -3.62 -5.66
N SER A 193 0.74 -3.37 -6.37
CA SER A 193 1.86 -2.56 -5.86
C SER A 193 1.46 -1.10 -5.64
N SER A 194 0.63 -0.53 -6.51
CA SER A 194 0.14 0.84 -6.34
C SER A 194 -0.78 0.92 -5.13
N CYS A 195 -1.76 0.01 -5.00
CA CYS A 195 -2.68 0.05 -3.87
C CYS A 195 -1.97 -0.13 -2.52
N SER A 196 -1.06 -1.11 -2.41
CA SER A 196 -0.33 -1.35 -1.16
C SER A 196 0.63 -0.22 -0.79
N SER A 197 1.34 0.35 -1.78
CA SER A 197 2.26 1.47 -1.54
C SER A 197 1.52 2.74 -1.13
N TRP A 198 0.45 3.12 -1.85
CA TRP A 198 -0.36 4.29 -1.49
C TRP A 198 -1.00 4.15 -0.11
N PHE A 199 -1.59 2.99 0.20
CA PHE A 199 -2.18 2.77 1.52
C PHE A 199 -1.13 2.88 2.64
N THR A 200 0.05 2.31 2.44
CA THR A 200 1.19 2.44 3.37
C THR A 200 1.60 3.89 3.55
N SER A 201 1.75 4.64 2.46
CA SER A 201 2.11 6.06 2.48
C SER A 201 1.07 6.90 3.21
N PHE A 202 -0.22 6.72 2.91
CA PHE A 202 -1.29 7.44 3.59
C PHE A 202 -1.34 7.15 5.09
N TYR A 203 -1.19 5.88 5.49
CA TYR A 203 -1.13 5.49 6.89
C TYR A 203 0.03 6.19 7.62
N MET A 204 1.22 6.22 7.00
CA MET A 204 2.39 6.88 7.58
C MET A 204 2.22 8.40 7.63
N MET A 205 1.70 9.01 6.56
CA MET A 205 1.48 10.47 6.48
C MET A 205 0.49 10.95 7.53
N LYS A 206 -0.57 10.18 7.77
CA LYS A 206 -1.62 10.50 8.75
C LYS A 206 -1.25 10.07 10.18
N TRP A 207 -0.18 9.30 10.38
CA TRP A 207 0.18 8.76 11.70
C TRP A 207 0.20 9.84 12.79
N LYS A 208 0.89 10.96 12.57
CA LYS A 208 1.03 12.03 13.56
C LYS A 208 -0.25 12.80 13.87
N GLU A 209 -1.21 12.80 12.93
CA GLU A 209 -2.53 13.41 13.13
C GLU A 209 -3.36 12.60 14.12
N TYR A 210 -3.25 11.27 14.06
CA TYR A 210 -3.98 10.35 14.95
C TYR A 210 -3.21 10.01 16.23
N PHE A 211 -1.88 9.92 16.16
CA PHE A 211 -0.99 9.61 17.26
C PHE A 211 0.04 10.73 17.49
N PRO A 212 -0.37 11.91 18.00
CA PRO A 212 0.54 13.06 18.15
C PRO A 212 1.70 12.76 19.10
N SER A 213 1.44 12.00 20.16
CA SER A 213 2.41 11.64 21.20
C SER A 213 3.15 10.33 20.97
N LYS A 214 2.76 9.50 19.98
CA LYS A 214 3.47 8.25 19.66
C LYS A 214 4.32 8.43 18.41
N GLU A 215 5.60 8.12 18.48
CA GLU A 215 6.44 8.03 17.29
C GLU A 215 6.13 6.76 16.51
N LEU A 216 6.25 6.84 15.18
CA LEU A 216 6.20 5.66 14.33
C LEU A 216 7.56 4.97 14.38
N VAL A 217 7.71 3.99 15.28
CA VAL A 217 8.99 3.33 15.57
C VAL A 217 9.41 2.40 14.44
N GLN A 218 8.43 1.75 13.79
CA GLN A 218 8.65 0.86 12.67
C GLN A 218 7.69 1.24 11.53
N PRO A 219 8.13 1.29 10.26
CA PRO A 219 7.21 1.51 9.16
C PRO A 219 6.20 0.36 9.07
N PRO A 220 4.90 0.66 8.88
CA PRO A 220 3.91 -0.37 8.64
C PRO A 220 4.21 -1.05 7.31
N LYS A 221 3.92 -2.34 7.21
CA LYS A 221 3.97 -3.10 5.96
C LYS A 221 2.58 -3.59 5.64
N PHE A 222 2.10 -3.29 4.45
CA PHE A 222 0.84 -3.81 3.93
C PHE A 222 1.09 -4.68 2.71
N GLU A 223 0.41 -5.82 2.67
CA GLU A 223 0.35 -6.70 1.50
C GLU A 223 -1.03 -6.58 0.87
N ALA A 224 -1.07 -6.67 -0.46
CA ALA A 224 -2.31 -6.63 -1.23
C ALA A 224 -2.51 -7.94 -1.99
N GLU A 225 -3.75 -8.41 -2.01
CA GLU A 225 -4.23 -9.47 -2.90
C GLU A 225 -5.34 -8.92 -3.80
N VAL A 226 -5.53 -9.55 -4.96
CA VAL A 226 -6.58 -9.18 -5.89
C VAL A 226 -7.52 -10.35 -6.12
N LEU A 227 -8.81 -10.04 -6.13
CA LEU A 227 -9.91 -10.96 -6.39
C LEU A 227 -10.72 -10.39 -7.55
N CYS A 228 -11.24 -11.26 -8.42
CA CYS A 228 -12.05 -10.87 -9.58
C CYS A 228 -13.40 -11.57 -9.51
N TYR A 229 -14.48 -10.79 -9.45
CA TYR A 229 -15.85 -11.31 -9.39
C TYR A 229 -16.65 -10.92 -10.64
N PRO A 230 -17.32 -11.86 -11.32
CA PRO A 230 -18.00 -11.58 -12.58
C PRO A 230 -19.38 -10.91 -12.41
N LYS A 231 -19.87 -10.75 -11.18
CA LYS A 231 -21.21 -10.20 -10.91
C LYS A 231 -21.20 -9.36 -9.63
N PRO A 232 -21.94 -8.23 -9.60
CA PRO A 232 -22.01 -7.36 -8.42
C PRO A 232 -22.58 -8.09 -7.20
N LYS A 233 -23.54 -9.01 -7.40
CA LYS A 233 -24.07 -9.85 -6.32
C LYS A 233 -22.98 -10.62 -5.57
N ILE A 234 -21.99 -11.16 -6.29
CA ILE A 234 -20.89 -11.94 -5.68
C ILE A 234 -19.97 -11.01 -4.88
N VAL A 235 -19.80 -9.75 -5.33
CA VAL A 235 -19.09 -8.72 -4.55
C VAL A 235 -19.81 -8.44 -3.24
N CYS A 236 -21.14 -8.28 -3.27
CA CYS A 236 -21.94 -8.09 -2.05
C CYS A 236 -21.85 -9.30 -1.10
N ASP A 237 -21.87 -10.52 -1.64
CA ASP A 237 -21.70 -11.75 -0.85
C ASP A 237 -20.31 -11.80 -0.20
N TYR A 238 -19.25 -11.41 -0.93
CA TYR A 238 -17.88 -11.26 -0.39
C TYR A 238 -17.82 -10.24 0.74
N LEU A 239 -18.40 -9.05 0.56
CA LEU A 239 -18.41 -7.99 1.58
C LEU A 239 -19.20 -8.41 2.82
N SER A 240 -20.32 -9.11 2.63
CA SER A 240 -21.12 -9.69 3.72
C SER A 240 -20.32 -10.73 4.50
N TRP A 241 -19.55 -11.57 3.80
CA TRP A 241 -18.63 -12.52 4.42
C TRP A 241 -17.54 -11.82 5.25
N ARG A 242 -16.92 -10.75 4.73
CA ARG A 242 -15.95 -9.94 5.50
C ARG A 242 -16.58 -9.36 6.76
N GLN A 243 -17.82 -8.85 6.69
CA GLN A 243 -18.50 -8.29 7.86
C GLN A 243 -18.90 -9.35 8.90
N ALA A 244 -19.29 -10.55 8.46
CA ALA A 244 -19.50 -11.67 9.36
C ALA A 244 -18.20 -12.08 10.08
N GLU A 245 -17.07 -12.08 9.37
CA GLU A 245 -15.75 -12.30 9.99
C GLU A 245 -15.38 -11.21 10.99
N CYS A 246 -15.64 -9.94 10.68
CA CYS A 246 -15.46 -8.82 11.62
C CYS A 246 -16.21 -9.07 12.92
N HIS A 247 -17.51 -9.39 12.84
CA HIS A 247 -18.35 -9.66 14.00
C HIS A 247 -17.80 -10.82 14.85
N ASN A 248 -17.51 -11.96 14.21
CA ASN A 248 -17.05 -13.17 14.89
C ASN A 248 -15.69 -12.96 15.58
N ARG A 249 -14.74 -12.32 14.88
CA ARG A 249 -13.40 -12.03 15.42
C ARG A 249 -13.46 -11.01 16.54
N ASN A 250 -14.24 -9.95 16.38
CA ASN A 250 -14.36 -8.93 17.44
C ASN A 250 -14.99 -9.52 18.70
N GLN A 251 -16.05 -10.32 18.57
CA GLN A 251 -16.68 -10.98 19.72
C GLN A 251 -15.70 -11.91 20.44
N TYR A 252 -14.97 -12.74 19.70
CA TYR A 252 -13.93 -13.60 20.27
C TYR A 252 -12.85 -12.79 21.00
N ASN A 253 -12.28 -11.78 20.33
CA ASN A 253 -11.21 -10.95 20.89
C ASN A 253 -11.66 -10.20 22.14
N THR A 254 -12.91 -9.72 22.16
CA THR A 254 -13.48 -9.04 23.33
C THR A 254 -13.52 -10.00 24.52
N CYS A 255 -14.05 -11.21 24.36
CA CYS A 255 -14.04 -12.21 25.42
C CYS A 255 -12.61 -12.55 25.86
N PHE A 256 -11.71 -12.78 24.90
CA PHE A 256 -10.33 -13.16 25.16
C PHE A 256 -9.62 -12.11 26.01
N TRP A 257 -9.66 -10.84 25.60
CA TRP A 257 -8.97 -9.78 26.32
C TRP A 257 -9.63 -9.44 27.66
N MET A 258 -10.95 -9.63 27.81
CA MET A 258 -11.60 -9.49 29.11
C MET A 258 -11.16 -10.58 30.09
N LEU A 259 -11.03 -11.83 29.62
CA LEU A 259 -10.46 -12.93 30.42
C LEU A 259 -9.02 -12.62 30.84
N VAL A 260 -8.18 -12.23 29.89
CA VAL A 260 -6.76 -11.89 30.16
C VAL A 260 -6.65 -10.73 31.16
N LYS A 261 -7.43 -9.66 30.98
CA LYS A 261 -7.47 -8.51 31.90
C LYS A 261 -7.99 -8.87 33.30
N SER A 262 -8.78 -9.94 33.42
CA SER A 262 -9.25 -10.46 34.71
C SER A 262 -8.22 -11.34 35.44
N GLY A 263 -7.03 -11.53 34.86
CA GLY A 263 -5.93 -12.28 35.46
C GLY A 263 -5.77 -13.71 34.94
N GLU A 264 -6.57 -14.13 33.96
CA GLU A 264 -6.36 -15.42 33.28
C GLU A 264 -5.14 -15.33 32.35
N ASP A 265 -4.37 -16.42 32.25
CA ASP A 265 -3.32 -16.50 31.24
C ASP A 265 -3.90 -16.69 29.83
N GLU A 266 -3.14 -16.32 28.80
CA GLU A 266 -3.59 -16.39 27.40
C GLU A 266 -3.97 -17.81 26.95
N ASN A 267 -3.27 -18.84 27.44
CA ASN A 267 -3.57 -20.23 27.05
C ASN A 267 -4.90 -20.67 27.67
N LYS A 268 -5.13 -20.34 28.93
CA LYS A 268 -6.37 -20.63 29.63
C LYS A 268 -7.55 -19.85 29.04
N ALA A 269 -7.36 -18.59 28.66
CA ALA A 269 -8.37 -17.83 27.95
C ALA A 269 -8.75 -18.49 26.61
N ASN A 270 -7.78 -18.97 25.84
CA ASN A 270 -8.03 -19.72 24.61
C ASN A 270 -8.79 -21.03 24.87
N GLU A 271 -8.42 -21.81 25.88
CA GLU A 271 -9.12 -23.05 26.21
C GLU A 271 -10.56 -22.80 26.71
N ILE A 272 -10.82 -21.72 27.46
CA ILE A 272 -12.18 -21.32 27.85
C ILE A 272 -13.06 -21.01 26.63
N LEU A 273 -12.48 -20.35 25.62
CA LEU A 273 -13.22 -19.91 24.43
C LEU A 273 -13.32 -20.99 23.34
N LYS A 274 -12.55 -22.06 23.46
CA LYS A 274 -12.51 -23.16 22.51
C LYS A 274 -13.87 -23.86 22.41
N GLY A 275 -14.38 -23.99 21.19
CA GLY A 275 -15.67 -24.64 20.92
C GLY A 275 -16.90 -23.82 21.31
N THR A 276 -16.74 -22.61 21.86
CA THR A 276 -17.87 -21.75 22.23
C THR A 276 -18.61 -21.21 20.99
N LEU A 277 -19.94 -21.10 21.09
CA LEU A 277 -20.78 -20.44 20.11
C LEU A 277 -20.89 -18.93 20.40
N SER A 278 -21.51 -18.17 19.49
CA SER A 278 -21.71 -16.72 19.69
C SER A 278 -22.58 -16.40 20.92
N LYS A 279 -23.58 -17.24 21.22
CA LYS A 279 -24.42 -17.10 22.41
C LYS A 279 -23.61 -17.27 23.70
N ASP A 280 -22.77 -18.29 23.76
CA ASP A 280 -21.93 -18.57 24.93
C ASP A 280 -20.95 -17.43 25.22
N LYS A 281 -20.39 -16.82 24.16
CA LYS A 281 -19.52 -15.64 24.28
C LYS A 281 -20.27 -14.42 24.85
N ASN A 282 -21.50 -14.17 24.39
CA ASN A 282 -22.34 -13.09 24.94
C ASN A 282 -22.69 -13.34 26.40
N GLU A 283 -23.04 -14.58 26.74
CA GLU A 283 -23.35 -14.98 28.12
C GLU A 283 -22.13 -14.84 29.03
N LEU A 284 -20.95 -15.24 28.56
CA LEU A 284 -19.68 -15.06 29.27
C LEU A 284 -19.40 -13.56 29.55
N LEU A 285 -19.53 -12.70 28.54
CA LEU A 285 -19.35 -11.24 28.71
C LEU A 285 -20.33 -10.65 29.72
N PHE A 286 -21.60 -11.05 29.64
CA PHE A 286 -22.62 -10.53 30.51
C PHE A 286 -22.47 -11.02 31.96
N GLN A 287 -22.33 -12.33 32.17
CA GLN A 287 -22.31 -12.91 33.52
C GLN A 287 -21.02 -12.58 34.27
N ARG A 288 -19.86 -12.67 33.62
CA ARG A 288 -18.56 -12.47 34.30
C ARG A 288 -18.14 -11.02 34.36
N PHE A 289 -18.47 -10.24 33.34
CA PHE A 289 -17.95 -8.87 33.20
C PHE A 289 -19.04 -7.79 33.20
N GLN A 290 -20.32 -8.17 33.37
CA GLN A 290 -21.46 -7.25 33.32
C GLN A 290 -21.48 -6.40 32.03
N MET A 291 -20.97 -6.99 30.94
CA MET A 291 -20.74 -6.32 29.67
C MET A 291 -21.74 -6.83 28.62
N ASN A 292 -22.52 -5.91 28.04
CA ASN A 292 -23.38 -6.22 26.92
C ASN A 292 -22.66 -5.92 25.61
N TYR A 293 -22.27 -6.96 24.86
CA TYR A 293 -21.57 -6.80 23.57
C TYR A 293 -22.32 -5.91 22.59
N ASN A 294 -23.66 -5.89 22.59
CA ASN A 294 -24.43 -5.04 21.67
C ASN A 294 -24.26 -3.53 21.91
N ASN A 295 -23.73 -3.15 23.08
CA ASN A 295 -23.42 -1.77 23.42
C ASN A 295 -22.02 -1.36 22.98
N GLU A 296 -21.19 -2.30 22.49
CA GLU A 296 -19.88 -1.96 21.94
C GLU A 296 -20.01 -1.03 20.73
N PRO A 297 -19.03 -0.14 20.51
CA PRO A 297 -19.00 0.75 19.35
C PRO A 297 -19.26 0.01 18.04
N ALA A 298 -20.10 0.61 17.19
CA ALA A 298 -20.48 0.00 15.92
C ALA A 298 -19.26 -0.25 15.01
N MET A 299 -18.24 0.62 15.07
CA MET A 299 -17.00 0.44 14.32
C MET A 299 -16.30 -0.90 14.65
N PHE A 300 -16.32 -1.33 15.92
CA PHE A 300 -15.69 -2.59 16.33
C PHE A 300 -16.54 -3.80 15.91
N ARG A 301 -17.87 -3.67 16.00
CA ARG A 301 -18.79 -4.79 15.72
C ARG A 301 -19.08 -5.01 14.25
N LYS A 302 -19.07 -3.94 13.45
CA LYS A 302 -19.53 -3.93 12.07
C LYS A 302 -18.43 -3.54 11.08
N GLY A 303 -17.30 -3.02 11.55
CA GLY A 303 -16.24 -2.46 10.71
C GLY A 303 -16.62 -1.10 10.13
N SER A 304 -15.94 -0.71 9.06
CA SER A 304 -16.07 0.59 8.42
C SER A 304 -16.38 0.42 6.93
N CYS A 305 -17.50 0.99 6.50
CA CYS A 305 -17.87 1.12 5.10
C CYS A 305 -17.47 2.51 4.61
N THR A 306 -16.64 2.58 3.58
CA THR A 306 -16.18 3.83 2.96
C THR A 306 -16.71 3.92 1.55
N TYR A 307 -17.45 4.97 1.22
CA TYR A 307 -18.04 5.14 -0.11
C TYR A 307 -18.30 6.61 -0.42
N ARG A 308 -18.42 6.93 -1.71
CA ARG A 308 -18.73 8.30 -2.15
C ARG A 308 -20.21 8.59 -1.94
N GLN A 309 -20.53 9.72 -1.32
CA GLN A 309 -21.89 10.22 -1.20
C GLN A 309 -22.01 11.59 -1.87
N LYS A 310 -23.21 11.90 -2.39
CA LYS A 310 -23.51 13.24 -2.89
C LYS A 310 -23.74 14.17 -1.71
N VAL A 311 -23.05 15.30 -1.67
CA VAL A 311 -23.27 16.33 -0.65
C VAL A 311 -24.11 17.46 -1.25
N LYS A 312 -25.23 17.80 -0.58
CA LYS A 312 -25.96 19.04 -0.87
C LYS A 312 -25.29 20.18 -0.10
N VAL A 313 -24.60 21.08 -0.81
CA VAL A 313 -23.80 22.14 -0.18
C VAL A 313 -24.64 23.36 0.23
N SER A 314 -25.84 23.56 -0.30
CA SER A 314 -26.86 24.53 0.17
C SER A 314 -28.19 24.34 -0.57
N GLU A 315 -29.29 24.94 -0.10
CA GLU A 315 -30.60 24.93 -0.80
C GLU A 315 -30.59 25.70 -2.13
N ASP A 316 -29.67 26.68 -2.30
CA ASP A 316 -29.69 27.61 -3.44
C ASP A 316 -28.57 27.40 -4.48
N VAL A 317 -27.57 26.55 -4.21
CA VAL A 317 -26.52 26.21 -5.18
C VAL A 317 -26.20 24.72 -5.11
N VAL A 318 -26.81 23.94 -6.02
CA VAL A 318 -26.45 22.54 -6.25
C VAL A 318 -25.18 22.52 -7.11
N ARG A 319 -24.01 22.50 -6.46
CA ARG A 319 -22.83 21.88 -7.07
C ARG A 319 -22.85 20.43 -6.64
N ASP A 320 -22.84 19.51 -7.60
CA ASP A 320 -22.69 18.07 -7.37
C ASP A 320 -21.27 17.79 -6.84
N GLY A 321 -21.06 18.04 -5.54
CA GLY A 321 -19.86 17.64 -4.81
C GLY A 321 -19.99 16.19 -4.36
N TRP A 322 -18.97 15.39 -4.61
CA TRP A 322 -18.83 14.06 -4.03
C TRP A 322 -17.88 14.14 -2.85
N ASP A 323 -18.31 13.61 -1.71
CA ASP A 323 -17.48 13.45 -0.52
C ASP A 323 -17.35 11.97 -0.16
N VAL A 324 -16.27 11.59 0.52
CA VAL A 324 -16.04 10.21 0.96
C VAL A 324 -16.60 10.04 2.36
N ALA A 325 -17.68 9.28 2.49
CA ALA A 325 -18.30 8.95 3.76
C ALA A 325 -17.68 7.70 4.36
N VAL A 326 -17.47 7.71 5.69
CA VAL A 326 -17.16 6.52 6.48
C VAL A 326 -18.34 6.24 7.42
N THR A 327 -18.90 5.04 7.36
CA THR A 327 -20.06 4.64 8.18
C THR A 327 -19.89 3.25 8.77
N HIS A 328 -20.55 2.99 9.91
CA HIS A 328 -20.42 1.73 10.66
C HIS A 328 -21.78 1.03 10.75
N VAL A 329 -22.21 0.44 9.64
CA VAL A 329 -23.56 -0.12 9.45
C VAL A 329 -23.50 -1.54 8.87
N ASP A 330 -24.59 -2.29 9.00
CA ASP A 330 -24.70 -3.61 8.38
C ASP A 330 -24.90 -3.45 6.87
N MET A 331 -24.13 -4.20 6.07
CA MET A 331 -24.21 -4.23 4.61
C MET A 331 -25.30 -5.20 4.12
N GLY A 332 -26.47 -5.14 4.76
CA GLY A 332 -27.64 -5.94 4.38
C GLY A 332 -28.33 -5.43 3.12
N PRO A 333 -29.40 -6.09 2.65
CA PRO A 333 -30.15 -5.68 1.47
C PRO A 333 -30.65 -4.22 1.51
N ASP A 334 -31.03 -3.72 2.68
CA ASP A 334 -31.46 -2.33 2.86
C ASP A 334 -30.36 -1.32 2.60
N PHE A 335 -29.13 -1.64 3.03
CA PHE A 335 -27.97 -0.79 2.77
C PHE A 335 -27.74 -0.66 1.27
N TRP A 336 -27.70 -1.77 0.53
CA TRP A 336 -27.48 -1.75 -0.91
C TRP A 336 -28.64 -1.10 -1.68
N ARG A 337 -29.89 -1.27 -1.24
CA ARG A 337 -31.05 -0.57 -1.82
C ARG A 337 -30.97 0.94 -1.65
N LYS A 338 -30.57 1.42 -0.47
CA LYS A 338 -30.41 2.85 -0.19
C LYS A 338 -29.25 3.48 -0.97
N HIS A 339 -28.23 2.70 -1.28
CA HIS A 339 -27.01 3.16 -1.95
C HIS A 339 -26.80 2.49 -3.31
N ILE A 340 -27.89 2.27 -4.08
CA ILE A 340 -27.85 1.59 -5.38
C ILE A 340 -26.85 2.26 -6.36
N TYR A 341 -26.71 3.58 -6.24
CA TYR A 341 -25.79 4.40 -7.03
C TYR A 341 -24.30 4.02 -6.87
N ILE A 342 -23.94 3.20 -5.88
CA ILE A 342 -22.55 2.73 -5.69
C ILE A 342 -22.13 1.81 -6.84
N PHE A 343 -23.04 0.97 -7.34
CA PHE A 343 -22.75 0.04 -8.45
C PHE A 343 -23.17 0.57 -9.82
N ASP A 344 -23.94 1.67 -9.89
CA ASP A 344 -24.46 2.25 -11.13
C ASP A 344 -23.53 3.31 -11.76
N LYS A 345 -22.26 3.40 -11.34
CA LYS A 345 -21.30 4.40 -11.82
C LYS A 345 -20.45 3.97 -13.01
#